data_AF-A0A8C6TIY6-F1
#
_entry.id   AF-A0A8C6TIY6-F1
#
_cell.length_a   1.000
_cell.length_b   1.000
_cell.length_c   1.000
_cell.angle_alpha   90.00
_cell.angle_beta   90.00
_cell.angle_gamma   90.00
#
_symmetry.space_group_name_H-M   'P 1'
#
loop_
_entity.id
_entity.type
_entity.pdbx_description
1 polymer ?
#
loop_
_entity_poly.entity_id
_entity_poly.type
_entity_poly.pdbx_seq_one_letter_code
_entity_poly.pdbx_strand_id
1 'polypeptide(L)'
;MNGITKSRFEVFSNSDEAPINKKLPKELLLRIFSYLDVVTLCRCAQVSKAWNVLALDGSNWQKIDLFNFQTDIEGRVVENISKRCGGFLRQLSLRGCLSVGDASMKTFAQNCRNIEVLNLNGCTKITDSTCLSLSKFCSRLKQLDLTSCVSISNHSLKALRYHTQFYCVSNHKMSFFSSVLSQLDDGALKHLQKHCPKLTTINLQSCTQITDDGLVSLCRGCPKLQILCVSGCSNITDASLTALGLNCPRLKILEAARCSHVTDAGFTVLARNCHELEKMDLEECILVTDNTLVQLSIHCPRLQALSLSHCELITDDGIRALSSSTCGQERLTVVELDNCPLITDVTLEHLKSCHRLERIELYDCQQVTRAGIKRIRAHLPEIKVHAYFAPVTPPPSVHGGGQRLCRCCIIL
;
A
#
# COMPACT_ATOMS: atom_id res chain seq x y z
N MET A 1 -48.02 57.08 -47.71
CA MET A 1 -47.05 57.63 -46.74
C MET A 1 -46.87 56.62 -45.62
N ASN A 2 -45.61 56.26 -45.38
CA ASN A 2 -44.93 55.87 -44.12
C ASN A 2 -45.81 55.61 -42.88
N GLY A 3 -45.60 54.63 -42.01
CA GLY A 3 -44.48 53.73 -41.74
C GLY A 3 -44.47 53.36 -40.24
N ILE A 4 -43.97 52.16 -39.90
CA ILE A 4 -43.14 51.77 -38.72
C ILE A 4 -43.76 52.04 -37.32
N THR A 5 -44.04 51.06 -36.44
CA THR A 5 -43.06 50.23 -35.69
C THR A 5 -43.67 48.95 -35.08
N LYS A 6 -43.11 47.79 -35.44
CA LYS A 6 -43.01 46.59 -34.57
C LYS A 6 -41.52 46.29 -34.40
N SER A 7 -40.97 46.50 -33.21
CA SER A 7 -39.74 45.87 -32.72
C SER A 7 -39.94 45.74 -31.20
N ARG A 8 -39.77 44.57 -30.58
CA ARG A 8 -38.54 43.80 -30.43
C ARG A 8 -38.99 42.45 -29.91
N PHE A 9 -38.68 41.34 -30.58
CA PHE A 9 -38.47 40.00 -29.99
C PHE A 9 -38.28 39.02 -31.14
N GLU A 10 -37.05 38.88 -31.61
CA GLU A 10 -36.52 37.68 -32.27
C GLU A 10 -35.03 37.95 -32.49
N VAL A 11 -34.18 37.16 -31.85
CA VAL A 11 -33.10 36.36 -32.48
C VAL A 11 -32.47 35.52 -31.35
N PHE A 12 -33.01 34.33 -31.11
CA PHE A 12 -32.18 33.18 -30.76
C PHE A 12 -32.30 32.24 -31.96
N SER A 13 -31.29 32.24 -32.82
CA SER A 13 -31.22 31.29 -33.93
C SER A 13 -31.00 29.89 -33.36
N ASN A 14 -31.75 28.92 -33.90
CA ASN A 14 -31.74 27.48 -33.59
C ASN A 14 -30.38 26.75 -33.85
N SER A 15 -29.25 27.45 -33.82
CA SER A 15 -27.90 26.93 -34.12
C SER A 15 -27.08 26.52 -32.90
N ASP A 16 -27.53 26.84 -31.68
CA ASP A 16 -26.73 26.62 -30.47
C ASP A 16 -26.81 25.20 -29.88
N GLU A 17 -27.69 24.33 -30.37
CA GLU A 17 -27.79 22.91 -29.97
C GLU A 17 -27.06 21.93 -30.90
N ALA A 18 -25.98 22.35 -31.57
CA ALA A 18 -25.19 21.38 -32.34
C ALA A 18 -24.65 20.28 -31.40
N PRO A 19 -24.89 18.98 -31.68
CA PRO A 19 -24.45 17.89 -30.83
C PRO A 19 -22.95 18.00 -30.59
N ILE A 20 -22.49 17.69 -29.38
CA ILE A 20 -21.10 17.90 -28.92
C ILE A 20 -20.03 17.39 -29.90
N ASN A 21 -20.36 16.33 -30.67
CA ASN A 21 -19.56 15.74 -31.74
C ASN A 21 -19.24 16.69 -32.92
N LYS A 22 -20.01 17.77 -33.09
CA LYS A 22 -19.79 18.79 -34.12
C LYS A 22 -19.07 20.04 -33.58
N LYS A 23 -19.06 20.23 -32.25
CA LYS A 23 -18.44 21.39 -31.60
C LYS A 23 -17.03 21.09 -31.10
N LEU A 24 -16.74 19.86 -30.69
CA LEU A 24 -15.43 19.47 -30.17
C LEU A 24 -14.66 18.58 -31.16
N PRO A 25 -13.36 18.82 -31.35
CA PRO A 25 -12.49 17.94 -32.11
C PRO A 25 -12.29 16.62 -31.35
N LYS A 26 -11.90 15.58 -32.10
CA LYS A 26 -11.74 14.20 -31.60
C LYS A 26 -10.82 14.12 -30.38
N GLU A 27 -9.74 14.91 -30.37
CA GLU A 27 -8.72 14.92 -29.33
C GLU A 27 -9.29 15.38 -27.98
N LEU A 28 -10.17 16.37 -27.99
CA LEU A 28 -10.84 16.86 -26.77
C LEU A 28 -11.89 15.87 -26.27
N LEU A 29 -12.62 15.21 -27.16
CA LEU A 29 -13.57 14.15 -26.79
C LEU A 29 -12.85 12.95 -26.16
N LEU A 30 -11.71 12.53 -26.73
CA LEU A 30 -10.87 11.49 -26.13
C LEU A 30 -10.32 11.94 -24.78
N ARG A 31 -9.93 13.21 -24.63
CA ARG A 31 -9.50 13.73 -23.33
C ARG A 31 -10.61 13.67 -22.29
N ILE A 32 -11.86 13.99 -22.66
CA ILE A 32 -13.03 13.85 -21.78
C ILE A 32 -13.23 12.38 -21.40
N PHE A 33 -13.20 11.48 -22.39
CA PHE A 33 -13.42 10.04 -22.16
C PHE A 33 -12.34 9.42 -21.28
N SER A 34 -11.11 9.95 -21.29
CA SER A 34 -10.03 9.49 -20.42
C SER A 34 -10.27 9.71 -18.92
N TYR A 35 -11.27 10.51 -18.54
CA TYR A 35 -11.68 10.71 -17.14
C TYR A 35 -12.85 9.79 -16.72
N LEU A 36 -13.43 9.03 -17.64
CA LEU A 36 -14.58 8.16 -17.38
C LEU A 36 -14.11 6.78 -16.92
N ASP A 37 -14.85 6.17 -15.99
CA ASP A 37 -14.62 4.78 -15.61
C ASP A 37 -15.05 3.81 -16.74
N VAL A 38 -14.62 2.55 -16.62
CA VAL A 38 -14.89 1.51 -17.62
C VAL A 38 -16.40 1.27 -17.82
N VAL A 39 -17.23 1.36 -16.77
CA VAL A 39 -18.70 1.18 -16.90
C VAL A 39 -19.26 2.29 -17.78
N THR A 40 -18.84 3.52 -17.49
CA THR A 40 -19.31 4.73 -18.13
C THR A 40 -18.83 4.78 -19.57
N LEU A 41 -17.59 4.38 -19.88
CA LEU A 41 -17.10 4.20 -21.24
C LEU A 41 -17.94 3.18 -22.03
N CYS A 42 -18.28 2.04 -21.42
CA CYS A 42 -19.16 1.05 -22.04
C CYS A 42 -20.57 1.60 -22.32
N ARG A 43 -21.10 2.48 -21.47
CA ARG A 43 -22.37 3.19 -21.70
C ARG A 43 -22.21 4.22 -22.83
N CYS A 44 -21.13 5.00 -22.84
CA CYS A 44 -20.82 5.94 -23.92
C CYS A 44 -20.74 5.24 -25.28
N ALA A 45 -20.20 4.03 -25.32
CA ALA A 45 -20.10 3.24 -26.54
C ALA A 45 -21.47 2.86 -27.15
N GLN A 46 -22.56 2.93 -26.37
CA GLN A 46 -23.93 2.64 -26.81
C GLN A 46 -24.67 3.88 -27.31
N VAL A 47 -24.12 5.09 -27.12
CA VAL A 47 -24.80 6.37 -27.43
C VAL A 47 -24.90 6.62 -28.94
N SER A 48 -23.81 6.39 -29.70
CA SER A 48 -23.78 6.61 -31.16
C SER A 48 -22.61 5.88 -31.81
N LYS A 49 -22.61 5.75 -33.14
CA LYS A 49 -21.45 5.19 -33.88
C LYS A 49 -20.16 5.98 -33.64
N ALA A 50 -20.24 7.31 -33.57
CA ALA A 50 -19.08 8.16 -33.29
C ALA A 50 -18.56 7.94 -31.86
N TRP A 51 -19.47 7.92 -30.87
CA TRP A 51 -19.10 7.66 -29.48
C TRP A 51 -18.61 6.23 -29.26
N ASN A 52 -19.12 5.27 -30.02
CA ASN A 52 -18.62 3.89 -30.02
C ASN A 52 -17.14 3.84 -30.40
N VAL A 53 -16.77 4.50 -31.50
CA VAL A 53 -15.36 4.57 -31.94
C VAL A 53 -14.49 5.29 -30.90
N LEU A 54 -14.96 6.39 -30.32
CA LEU A 54 -14.20 7.17 -29.33
C LEU A 54 -14.08 6.43 -28.00
N ALA A 55 -15.17 5.87 -27.48
CA ALA A 55 -15.19 5.14 -26.21
C ALA A 55 -14.34 3.88 -26.28
N LEU A 56 -14.24 3.26 -27.46
CA LEU A 56 -13.42 2.07 -27.71
C LEU A 56 -12.00 2.39 -28.21
N ASP A 57 -11.61 3.66 -28.24
CA ASP A 57 -10.24 4.07 -28.57
C ASP A 57 -9.27 3.60 -27.48
N GLY A 58 -8.20 2.91 -27.86
CA GLY A 58 -7.25 2.29 -26.93
C GLY A 58 -6.61 3.27 -25.93
N SER A 59 -6.55 4.58 -26.25
CA SER A 59 -6.05 5.60 -25.33
C SER A 59 -6.88 5.76 -24.06
N ASN A 60 -8.18 5.43 -24.10
CA ASN A 60 -9.08 5.45 -22.95
C ASN A 60 -8.94 4.21 -22.05
N TRP A 61 -8.25 3.17 -22.51
CA TRP A 61 -8.12 1.88 -21.83
C TRP A 61 -6.69 1.62 -21.34
N GLN A 62 -5.91 2.67 -21.09
CA GLN A 62 -4.53 2.52 -20.60
C GLN A 62 -4.46 1.98 -19.17
N LYS A 63 -5.49 2.26 -18.36
CA LYS A 63 -5.60 1.84 -16.97
C LYS A 63 -6.96 1.20 -16.75
N ILE A 64 -6.96 -0.03 -16.25
CA ILE A 64 -8.19 -0.77 -15.95
C ILE A 64 -8.06 -1.34 -14.53
N ASP A 65 -9.06 -1.08 -13.69
CA ASP A 65 -9.21 -1.74 -12.39
C ASP A 65 -10.55 -2.48 -12.36
N LEU A 66 -10.50 -3.80 -12.30
CA LEU A 66 -11.69 -4.66 -12.37
C LEU A 66 -12.28 -4.97 -11.00
N PHE A 67 -11.61 -4.59 -9.90
CA PHE A 67 -12.06 -4.92 -8.54
C PHE A 67 -13.46 -4.38 -8.22
N ASN A 68 -13.78 -3.18 -8.70
CA ASN A 68 -15.08 -2.54 -8.45
C ASN A 68 -16.22 -3.09 -9.32
N PHE A 69 -15.93 -4.01 -10.25
CA PHE A 69 -16.89 -4.45 -11.28
C PHE A 69 -17.55 -5.77 -10.94
N GLN A 70 -16.78 -6.76 -10.48
CA GLN A 70 -17.24 -8.11 -10.11
C GLN A 70 -16.18 -8.76 -9.22
N THR A 71 -16.60 -9.33 -8.09
CA THR A 71 -15.70 -9.96 -7.10
C THR A 71 -15.07 -11.28 -7.57
N ASP A 72 -15.41 -11.79 -8.75
CA ASP A 72 -14.72 -12.94 -9.35
C ASP A 72 -14.94 -12.96 -10.87
N ILE A 73 -14.07 -12.26 -11.61
CA ILE A 73 -14.13 -12.26 -13.07
C ILE A 73 -13.57 -13.56 -13.64
N GLU A 74 -14.24 -14.07 -14.68
CA GLU A 74 -13.76 -15.24 -15.42
C GLU A 74 -12.55 -14.87 -16.30
N GLY A 75 -11.65 -15.84 -16.51
CA GLY A 75 -10.49 -15.66 -17.39
C GLY A 75 -10.85 -15.19 -18.81
N ARG A 76 -12.04 -15.53 -19.33
CA ARG A 76 -12.52 -15.07 -20.64
C ARG A 76 -12.65 -13.54 -20.72
N VAL A 77 -12.99 -12.88 -19.62
CA VAL A 77 -13.07 -11.41 -19.54
C VAL A 77 -11.68 -10.81 -19.72
N VAL A 78 -10.68 -11.36 -19.02
CA VAL A 78 -9.27 -10.94 -19.13
C VAL A 78 -8.76 -11.14 -20.56
N GLU A 79 -9.10 -12.25 -21.20
CA GLU A 79 -8.74 -12.50 -22.61
C GLU A 79 -9.36 -11.47 -23.55
N ASN A 80 -10.65 -11.16 -23.39
CA ASN A 80 -11.34 -10.16 -24.21
C ASN A 80 -10.75 -8.76 -24.03
N ILE A 81 -10.47 -8.36 -22.78
CA ILE A 81 -9.77 -7.11 -22.47
C ILE A 81 -8.40 -7.10 -23.17
N SER A 82 -7.65 -8.19 -23.08
CA SER A 82 -6.33 -8.26 -23.71
C SER A 82 -6.37 -8.08 -25.23
N LYS A 83 -7.35 -8.68 -25.91
CA LYS A 83 -7.54 -8.55 -27.37
C LYS A 83 -8.00 -7.15 -27.75
N ARG A 84 -8.84 -6.52 -26.91
CA ARG A 84 -9.44 -5.21 -27.16
C ARG A 84 -8.46 -4.06 -26.94
N CYS A 85 -7.73 -4.08 -25.82
CA CYS A 85 -6.80 -3.05 -25.41
C CYS A 85 -5.41 -3.25 -26.03
N GLY A 86 -4.96 -4.50 -26.12
CA GLY A 86 -3.70 -4.89 -26.72
C GLY A 86 -2.51 -4.04 -26.25
N GLY A 87 -1.78 -3.45 -27.20
CA GLY A 87 -0.58 -2.67 -26.94
C GLY A 87 -0.78 -1.33 -26.22
N PHE A 88 -2.01 -0.87 -25.99
CA PHE A 88 -2.27 0.39 -25.27
C PHE A 88 -2.34 0.21 -23.76
N LEU A 89 -2.63 -1.00 -23.27
CA LEU A 89 -2.78 -1.25 -21.85
C LEU A 89 -1.44 -1.09 -21.13
N ARG A 90 -1.42 -0.20 -20.13
CA ARG A 90 -0.25 0.10 -19.30
C ARG A 90 -0.42 -0.37 -17.87
N GLN A 91 -1.64 -0.35 -17.33
CA GLN A 91 -1.92 -0.74 -15.95
C GLN A 91 -3.18 -1.60 -15.90
N LEU A 92 -3.10 -2.74 -15.22
CA LEU A 92 -4.23 -3.63 -15.00
C LEU A 92 -4.24 -4.13 -13.55
N SER A 93 -5.38 -4.01 -12.88
CA SER A 93 -5.66 -4.65 -11.59
C SER A 93 -6.69 -5.76 -11.75
N LEU A 94 -6.30 -6.97 -11.34
CA LEU A 94 -7.10 -8.19 -11.21
C LEU A 94 -7.15 -8.65 -9.75
N ARG A 95 -6.99 -7.71 -8.80
CA ARG A 95 -7.00 -8.04 -7.38
C ARG A 95 -8.27 -8.82 -7.00
N GLY A 96 -8.11 -9.87 -6.20
CA GLY A 96 -9.20 -10.71 -5.70
C GLY A 96 -9.88 -11.60 -6.73
N CYS A 97 -9.41 -11.61 -7.99
CA CYS A 97 -10.05 -12.37 -9.06
C CYS A 97 -9.61 -13.85 -8.99
N LEU A 98 -10.32 -14.64 -8.19
CA LEU A 98 -9.97 -16.04 -7.85
C LEU A 98 -10.05 -17.00 -9.05
N SER A 99 -10.90 -16.69 -10.02
CA SER A 99 -11.12 -17.50 -11.22
C SER A 99 -10.11 -17.27 -12.34
N VAL A 100 -9.28 -16.24 -12.25
CA VAL A 100 -8.21 -15.96 -13.22
C VAL A 100 -7.09 -16.98 -13.06
N GLY A 101 -6.79 -17.71 -14.13
CA GLY A 101 -5.74 -18.73 -14.16
C GLY A 101 -4.76 -18.55 -15.33
N ASP A 102 -3.75 -19.43 -15.38
CA ASP A 102 -2.59 -19.30 -16.26
C ASP A 102 -2.92 -19.17 -17.75
N ALA A 103 -3.96 -19.87 -18.25
CA ALA A 103 -4.33 -19.82 -19.67
C ALA A 103 -4.76 -18.40 -20.09
N SER A 104 -5.62 -17.77 -19.29
CA SER A 104 -6.07 -16.40 -19.53
C SER A 104 -4.93 -15.40 -19.42
N MET A 105 -4.04 -15.59 -18.43
CA MET A 105 -2.88 -14.73 -18.22
C MET A 105 -1.81 -14.88 -19.30
N LYS A 106 -1.67 -16.07 -19.88
CA LYS A 106 -0.79 -16.31 -21.03
C LYS A 106 -1.29 -15.55 -22.27
N THR A 107 -2.59 -15.66 -22.57
CA THR A 107 -3.22 -14.90 -23.66
C THR A 107 -3.08 -13.41 -23.42
N PHE A 108 -3.29 -12.96 -22.18
CA PHE A 108 -3.09 -11.58 -21.78
C PHE A 108 -1.67 -11.10 -22.06
N ALA A 109 -0.65 -11.83 -21.59
CA ALA A 109 0.75 -11.47 -21.75
C ALA A 109 1.15 -11.34 -23.23
N GLN A 110 0.64 -12.23 -24.08
CA GLN A 110 0.91 -12.21 -25.52
C GLN A 110 0.38 -10.96 -26.24
N ASN A 111 -0.79 -10.47 -25.82
CA ASN A 111 -1.47 -9.33 -26.42
C ASN A 111 -1.07 -7.98 -25.79
N CYS A 112 -0.79 -7.94 -24.49
CA CYS A 112 -0.53 -6.71 -23.71
C CYS A 112 0.96 -6.54 -23.38
N ARG A 113 1.83 -6.56 -24.41
CA ARG A 113 3.30 -6.51 -24.26
C ARG A 113 3.85 -5.21 -23.65
N ASN A 114 3.03 -4.18 -23.62
CA ASN A 114 3.36 -2.83 -23.17
C ASN A 114 2.94 -2.54 -21.73
N ILE A 115 2.40 -3.54 -21.03
CA ILE A 115 2.00 -3.44 -19.62
C ILE A 115 3.18 -3.02 -18.75
N GLU A 116 2.93 -2.10 -17.83
CA GLU A 116 3.91 -1.54 -16.91
C GLU A 116 3.55 -1.87 -15.46
N VAL A 117 2.26 -1.91 -15.12
CA VAL A 117 1.77 -2.23 -13.77
C VAL A 117 0.74 -3.34 -13.88
N LEU A 118 0.98 -4.45 -13.18
CA LEU A 118 0.04 -5.57 -13.11
C LEU A 118 -0.18 -5.95 -11.65
N ASN A 119 -1.43 -5.93 -11.20
CA ASN A 119 -1.81 -6.41 -9.87
C ASN A 119 -2.62 -7.70 -10.00
N LEU A 120 -2.07 -8.80 -9.48
CA LEU A 120 -2.69 -10.13 -9.43
C LEU A 120 -2.94 -10.58 -7.99
N ASN A 121 -2.95 -9.66 -7.03
CA ASN A 121 -3.11 -9.96 -5.61
C ASN A 121 -4.37 -10.83 -5.39
N GLY A 122 -4.22 -11.96 -4.71
CA GLY A 122 -5.32 -12.87 -4.40
C GLY A 122 -5.78 -13.73 -5.57
N CYS A 123 -5.15 -13.68 -6.75
CA CYS A 123 -5.44 -14.62 -7.83
C CYS A 123 -4.87 -16.01 -7.48
N THR A 124 -5.65 -16.86 -6.79
CA THR A 124 -5.13 -18.12 -6.23
C THR A 124 -4.86 -19.22 -7.27
N LYS A 125 -5.41 -19.12 -8.48
CA LYS A 125 -5.25 -20.11 -9.56
C LYS A 125 -4.07 -19.84 -10.50
N ILE A 126 -3.30 -18.77 -10.30
CA ILE A 126 -2.09 -18.52 -11.09
C ILE A 126 -0.89 -19.26 -10.49
N THR A 127 0.00 -19.72 -11.37
CA THR A 127 1.21 -20.46 -11.01
C THR A 127 2.45 -19.83 -11.67
N ASP A 128 3.60 -20.48 -11.50
CA ASP A 128 4.86 -20.10 -12.16
C ASP A 128 4.75 -19.97 -13.69
N SER A 129 3.78 -20.65 -14.30
CA SER A 129 3.47 -20.56 -15.73
C SER A 129 3.03 -19.14 -16.15
N THR A 130 2.27 -18.44 -15.31
CA THR A 130 1.90 -17.03 -15.54
C THR A 130 3.14 -16.15 -15.53
N CYS A 131 4.02 -16.30 -14.54
CA CYS A 131 5.27 -15.54 -14.44
C CYS A 131 6.21 -15.80 -15.62
N LEU A 132 6.30 -17.05 -16.09
CA LEU A 132 7.06 -17.39 -17.30
C LEU A 132 6.47 -16.75 -18.56
N SER A 133 5.14 -16.65 -18.64
CA SER A 133 4.47 -15.97 -19.76
C SER A 133 4.72 -14.46 -19.71
N LEU A 134 4.57 -13.84 -18.53
CA LEU A 134 4.84 -12.41 -18.33
C LEU A 134 6.30 -12.08 -18.64
N SER A 135 7.26 -12.91 -18.19
CA SER A 135 8.68 -12.68 -18.47
C SER A 135 9.00 -12.76 -19.96
N LYS A 136 8.35 -13.66 -20.69
CA LYS A 136 8.55 -13.84 -22.12
C LYS A 136 7.99 -12.70 -22.97
N PHE A 137 6.85 -12.13 -22.59
CA PHE A 137 6.10 -11.21 -23.47
C PHE A 137 6.00 -9.76 -22.96
N CYS A 138 6.14 -9.52 -21.66
CA CYS A 138 5.89 -8.23 -21.02
C CYS A 138 7.20 -7.55 -20.54
N SER A 139 8.11 -7.25 -21.46
CA SER A 139 9.44 -6.68 -21.15
C SER A 139 9.43 -5.24 -20.60
N ARG A 140 8.27 -4.58 -20.62
CA ARG A 140 8.08 -3.22 -20.07
C ARG A 140 7.47 -3.21 -18.68
N LEU A 141 7.21 -4.38 -18.10
CA LEU A 141 6.62 -4.49 -16.78
C LEU A 141 7.57 -3.82 -15.77
N LYS A 142 7.03 -2.96 -14.93
CA LYS A 142 7.73 -2.19 -13.88
C LYS A 142 7.17 -2.49 -12.50
N GLN A 143 5.96 -3.04 -12.41
CA GLN A 143 5.33 -3.38 -11.15
C GLN A 143 4.47 -4.62 -11.34
N LEU A 144 4.69 -5.62 -10.48
CA LEU A 144 3.99 -6.90 -10.53
C LEU A 144 3.65 -7.35 -9.11
N ASP A 145 2.40 -7.16 -8.68
CA ASP A 145 1.89 -7.62 -7.39
C ASP A 145 1.36 -9.06 -7.50
N LEU A 146 1.98 -9.98 -6.76
CA LEU A 146 1.65 -11.41 -6.67
C LEU A 146 1.23 -11.82 -5.25
N THR A 147 0.81 -10.85 -4.42
CA THR A 147 0.42 -11.11 -3.03
C THR A 147 -0.69 -12.15 -2.97
N SER A 148 -0.64 -13.07 -2.00
CA SER A 148 -1.65 -14.13 -1.82
C SER A 148 -1.84 -15.05 -3.05
N CYS A 149 -0.87 -15.09 -3.97
CA CYS A 149 -0.84 -16.07 -5.07
C CYS A 149 -0.13 -17.35 -4.59
N VAL A 150 -0.92 -18.25 -4.01
CA VAL A 150 -0.44 -19.39 -3.21
C VAL A 150 0.39 -20.44 -3.98
N SER A 151 0.30 -20.46 -5.30
CA SER A 151 1.00 -21.41 -6.18
C SER A 151 2.20 -20.81 -6.91
N ILE A 152 2.71 -19.66 -6.44
CA ILE A 152 3.94 -19.03 -6.91
C ILE A 152 5.14 -19.54 -6.10
N SER A 153 6.18 -20.00 -6.79
CA SER A 153 7.43 -20.51 -6.20
C SER A 153 8.66 -19.72 -6.64
N ASN A 154 9.84 -20.13 -6.17
CA ASN A 154 11.13 -19.60 -6.65
C ASN A 154 11.31 -19.67 -8.17
N HIS A 155 10.62 -20.59 -8.86
CA HIS A 155 10.70 -20.70 -10.31
C HIS A 155 10.13 -19.47 -11.01
N SER A 156 9.07 -18.84 -10.47
CA SER A 156 8.55 -17.57 -10.97
C SER A 156 9.60 -16.47 -10.98
N LEU A 157 10.33 -16.31 -9.86
CA LEU A 157 11.35 -15.27 -9.72
C LEU A 157 12.56 -15.54 -10.62
N LYS A 158 12.92 -16.81 -10.83
CA LYS A 158 13.94 -17.21 -11.81
C LYS A 158 13.52 -16.96 -13.26
N ALA A 159 12.23 -17.10 -13.56
CA ALA A 159 11.69 -16.92 -14.90
C ALA A 159 11.61 -15.45 -15.31
N LEU A 160 11.38 -14.54 -14.36
CA LEU A 160 11.25 -13.09 -14.57
C LEU A 160 12.62 -12.44 -14.76
N ARG A 161 13.22 -12.70 -15.93
CA ARG A 161 14.55 -12.22 -16.30
C ARG A 161 14.47 -10.95 -17.16
N TYR A 162 15.19 -9.93 -16.70
CA TYR A 162 15.47 -8.64 -17.35
C TYR A 162 14.35 -7.58 -17.31
N HIS A 163 14.72 -6.40 -16.80
CA HIS A 163 14.02 -5.10 -16.87
C HIS A 163 12.85 -4.81 -15.95
N THR A 164 12.34 -5.79 -15.20
CA THR A 164 11.22 -5.58 -14.27
C THR A 164 11.69 -5.06 -12.90
N GLN A 165 11.21 -3.89 -12.52
CA GLN A 165 11.20 -3.46 -11.12
C GLN A 165 10.16 -4.38 -10.43
N PHE A 166 10.63 -5.22 -9.50
CA PHE A 166 9.81 -6.29 -8.93
C PHE A 166 8.99 -5.71 -7.78
N TYR A 167 7.70 -6.01 -7.70
CA TYR A 167 6.83 -5.55 -6.62
C TYR A 167 5.98 -6.71 -6.13
N CYS A 168 6.58 -7.78 -5.60
CA CYS A 168 5.85 -8.44 -4.51
C CYS A 168 5.54 -7.30 -3.53
N VAL A 169 4.28 -6.94 -3.27
CA VAL A 169 3.84 -5.90 -2.31
C VAL A 169 2.47 -6.28 -1.80
N SER A 170 2.40 -6.73 -0.54
CA SER A 170 1.18 -6.72 0.24
C SER A 170 0.91 -5.29 0.74
N ASN A 171 -0.35 -4.88 0.64
CA ASN A 171 -0.90 -3.73 1.34
C ASN A 171 -2.19 -4.21 1.99
N HIS A 172 -2.18 -4.41 3.31
CA HIS A 172 -3.23 -3.91 4.20
C HIS A 172 -2.92 -4.23 5.67
N LYS A 173 -3.12 -3.19 6.49
CA LYS A 173 -3.45 -3.24 7.91
C LYS A 173 -4.66 -4.17 8.17
N MET A 174 -4.69 -4.73 9.38
CA MET A 174 -5.74 -5.55 10.01
C MET A 174 -5.86 -7.01 9.57
N SER A 175 -5.12 -7.85 10.31
CA SER A 175 -5.62 -9.02 11.06
C SER A 175 -6.74 -9.88 10.44
N PHE A 176 -6.39 -11.06 9.92
CA PHE A 176 -6.80 -12.40 10.41
C PHE A 176 -6.53 -13.47 9.32
N PHE A 177 -5.72 -14.48 9.68
CA PHE A 177 -5.55 -15.84 9.12
C PHE A 177 -5.71 -16.08 7.60
N SER A 178 -4.57 -16.36 6.92
CA SER A 178 -4.37 -17.32 5.80
C SER A 178 -3.14 -16.88 4.99
N SER A 179 -1.93 -17.28 5.36
CA SER A 179 -1.17 -18.40 4.77
C SER A 179 -0.77 -18.25 3.28
N VAL A 180 0.45 -18.73 2.98
CA VAL A 180 0.95 -19.22 1.67
C VAL A 180 1.64 -18.23 0.70
N LEU A 181 2.76 -17.64 1.12
CA LEU A 181 3.94 -17.46 0.24
C LEU A 181 5.14 -18.30 0.76
N SER A 182 4.85 -19.42 1.41
CA SER A 182 5.81 -20.32 2.10
C SER A 182 6.84 -21.00 1.18
N GLN A 183 6.90 -20.65 -0.10
CA GLN A 183 7.80 -21.26 -1.08
C GLN A 183 8.96 -20.36 -1.51
N LEU A 184 8.97 -19.08 -1.15
CA LEU A 184 10.12 -18.21 -1.46
C LEU A 184 11.24 -18.39 -0.44
N ASP A 185 12.44 -18.72 -0.91
CA ASP A 185 13.65 -18.92 -0.09
C ASP A 185 14.80 -17.99 -0.49
N ASP A 186 15.95 -18.12 0.19
CA ASP A 186 17.14 -17.33 -0.08
C ASP A 186 17.68 -17.48 -1.52
N GLY A 187 17.40 -18.60 -2.18
CA GLY A 187 17.76 -18.84 -3.57
C GLY A 187 17.07 -17.87 -4.53
N ALA A 188 15.83 -17.47 -4.23
CA ALA A 188 15.14 -16.42 -4.97
C ALA A 188 15.82 -15.06 -4.79
N LEU A 189 16.16 -14.67 -3.55
CA LEU A 189 16.81 -13.38 -3.29
C LEU A 189 18.21 -13.30 -3.91
N LYS A 190 18.97 -14.39 -3.88
CA LYS A 190 20.25 -14.51 -4.60
C LYS A 190 20.09 -14.40 -6.12
N HIS A 191 18.95 -14.80 -6.66
CA HIS A 191 18.66 -14.60 -8.08
C HIS A 191 18.37 -13.13 -8.40
N LEU A 192 17.54 -12.47 -7.59
CA LEU A 192 17.25 -11.03 -7.73
C LEU A 192 18.52 -10.18 -7.61
N GLN A 193 19.39 -10.51 -6.64
CA GLN A 193 20.72 -9.90 -6.47
C GLN A 193 21.53 -9.85 -7.78
N LYS A 194 21.50 -10.93 -8.58
CA LYS A 194 22.28 -11.04 -9.82
C LYS A 194 21.65 -10.34 -11.03
N HIS A 195 20.32 -10.25 -11.07
CA HIS A 195 19.60 -9.87 -12.29
C HIS A 195 18.79 -8.57 -12.18
N CYS A 196 18.60 -8.04 -10.97
CA CYS A 196 17.75 -6.88 -10.69
C CYS A 196 18.50 -5.73 -9.96
N PRO A 197 19.62 -5.19 -10.49
CA PRO A 197 20.39 -4.13 -9.81
C PRO A 197 19.66 -2.78 -9.71
N LYS A 198 18.55 -2.62 -10.44
CA LYS A 198 17.70 -1.42 -10.42
C LYS A 198 16.47 -1.57 -9.52
N LEU A 199 16.38 -2.65 -8.74
CA LEU A 199 15.26 -2.88 -7.83
C LEU A 199 15.16 -1.74 -6.81
N THR A 200 13.99 -1.14 -6.69
CA THR A 200 13.71 -0.07 -5.71
C THR A 200 12.70 -0.49 -4.66
N THR A 201 11.91 -1.52 -4.93
CA THR A 201 10.83 -1.94 -4.06
C THR A 201 10.84 -3.45 -4.02
N ILE A 202 10.58 -4.04 -2.86
CA ILE A 202 10.32 -5.47 -2.71
C ILE A 202 9.56 -5.68 -1.40
N ASN A 203 8.61 -6.59 -1.41
CA ASN A 203 7.90 -7.04 -0.23
C ASN A 203 7.98 -8.56 -0.20
N LEU A 204 8.38 -9.05 0.95
CA LEU A 204 8.63 -10.44 1.26
C LEU A 204 7.75 -10.84 2.45
N GLN A 205 6.63 -10.16 2.68
CA GLN A 205 5.77 -10.39 3.82
C GLN A 205 5.42 -11.88 3.94
N SER A 206 5.61 -12.44 5.13
CA SER A 206 5.33 -13.83 5.48
C SER A 206 6.08 -14.87 4.64
N CYS A 207 7.20 -14.49 4.00
CA CYS A 207 8.12 -15.42 3.37
C CYS A 207 9.04 -16.05 4.43
N THR A 208 8.49 -16.94 5.25
CA THR A 208 9.18 -17.51 6.44
C THR A 208 10.45 -18.30 6.13
N GLN A 209 10.64 -18.76 4.88
CA GLN A 209 11.83 -19.50 4.47
C GLN A 209 13.01 -18.59 4.09
N ILE A 210 12.81 -17.26 4.09
CA ILE A 210 13.87 -16.28 3.88
C ILE A 210 14.61 -16.03 5.19
N THR A 211 15.94 -16.03 5.11
CA THR A 211 16.85 -15.77 6.23
C THR A 211 17.74 -14.56 5.94
N ASP A 212 18.62 -14.23 6.89
CA ASP A 212 19.62 -13.20 6.70
C ASP A 212 20.51 -13.45 5.48
N ASP A 213 20.82 -14.69 5.11
CA ASP A 213 21.70 -14.98 3.98
C ASP A 213 21.12 -14.50 2.64
N GLY A 214 19.81 -14.71 2.43
CA GLY A 214 19.10 -14.22 1.26
C GLY A 214 19.00 -12.69 1.25
N LEU A 215 18.62 -12.09 2.39
CA LEU A 215 18.38 -10.66 2.48
C LEU A 215 19.69 -9.85 2.40
N VAL A 216 20.76 -10.30 3.06
CA VAL A 216 22.11 -9.75 2.92
C VAL A 216 22.57 -9.80 1.47
N SER A 217 22.33 -10.93 0.77
CA SER A 217 22.64 -11.05 -0.65
C SER A 217 21.88 -10.00 -1.48
N LEU A 218 20.56 -9.89 -1.27
CA LEU A 218 19.73 -8.90 -1.96
C LEU A 218 20.25 -7.48 -1.77
N CYS A 219 20.55 -7.07 -0.53
CA CYS A 219 21.03 -5.74 -0.21
C CYS A 219 22.32 -5.39 -0.98
N ARG A 220 23.26 -6.35 -1.08
CA ARG A 220 24.51 -6.16 -1.84
C ARG A 220 24.30 -5.99 -3.35
N GLY A 221 23.26 -6.60 -3.92
CA GLY A 221 22.96 -6.50 -5.35
C GLY A 221 22.06 -5.34 -5.75
N CYS A 222 21.29 -4.80 -4.80
CA CYS A 222 20.21 -3.85 -5.06
C CYS A 222 20.39 -2.53 -4.28
N PRO A 223 21.42 -1.71 -4.57
CA PRO A 223 21.73 -0.50 -3.80
C PRO A 223 20.72 0.65 -4.00
N LYS A 224 19.78 0.49 -4.96
CA LYS A 224 18.71 1.47 -5.23
C LYS A 224 17.42 1.16 -4.47
N LEU A 225 17.44 0.21 -3.55
CA LEU A 225 16.26 -0.15 -2.75
C LEU A 225 15.77 1.05 -1.94
N GLN A 226 14.46 1.29 -2.02
CA GLN A 226 13.73 2.39 -1.37
C GLN A 226 12.61 1.86 -0.48
N ILE A 227 11.98 0.75 -0.85
CA ILE A 227 10.85 0.18 -0.11
C ILE A 227 11.15 -1.30 0.11
N LEU A 228 11.21 -1.71 1.36
CA LEU A 228 11.37 -3.11 1.75
C LEU A 228 10.29 -3.48 2.76
N CYS A 229 9.59 -4.58 2.51
CA CYS A 229 8.77 -5.23 3.52
C CYS A 229 9.27 -6.65 3.75
N VAL A 230 9.48 -7.01 5.01
CA VAL A 230 9.89 -8.34 5.49
C VAL A 230 9.00 -8.78 6.65
N SER A 231 7.82 -8.16 6.80
CA SER A 231 6.92 -8.42 7.90
C SER A 231 6.54 -9.91 7.99
N GLY A 232 6.66 -10.54 9.16
CA GLY A 232 6.43 -11.97 9.35
C GLY A 232 7.54 -12.89 8.84
N CYS A 233 8.67 -12.36 8.36
CA CYS A 233 9.89 -13.14 8.15
C CYS A 233 10.61 -13.34 9.49
N SER A 234 10.21 -14.37 10.23
CA SER A 234 10.69 -14.64 11.59
C SER A 234 12.18 -14.98 11.68
N ASN A 235 12.83 -15.34 10.58
CA ASN A 235 14.25 -15.73 10.53
C ASN A 235 15.20 -14.56 10.20
N ILE A 236 14.70 -13.32 10.23
CA ILE A 236 15.48 -12.10 10.01
C ILE A 236 15.99 -11.54 11.34
N THR A 237 17.27 -11.18 11.38
CA THR A 237 17.93 -10.62 12.57
C THR A 237 18.62 -9.29 12.25
N ASP A 238 19.36 -8.75 13.23
CA ASP A 238 20.20 -7.56 13.07
C ASP A 238 21.22 -7.66 11.94
N ALA A 239 21.60 -8.87 11.50
CA ALA A 239 22.50 -9.05 10.37
C ALA A 239 21.90 -8.48 9.07
N SER A 240 20.60 -8.70 8.84
CA SER A 240 19.88 -8.10 7.71
C SER A 240 19.73 -6.59 7.83
N LEU A 241 19.38 -6.07 9.02
CA LEU A 241 19.28 -4.63 9.24
C LEU A 241 20.63 -3.92 9.03
N THR A 242 21.71 -4.56 9.48
CA THR A 242 23.08 -4.10 9.24
C THR A 242 23.38 -4.07 7.74
N ALA A 243 23.05 -5.11 7.00
CA ALA A 243 23.26 -5.14 5.56
C ALA A 243 22.43 -4.09 4.80
N LEU A 244 21.19 -3.84 5.24
CA LEU A 244 20.36 -2.76 4.70
C LEU A 244 21.00 -1.39 4.92
N GLY A 245 21.42 -1.09 6.15
CA GLY A 245 22.12 0.15 6.47
C GLY A 245 23.37 0.35 5.62
N LEU A 246 24.19 -0.69 5.47
CA LEU A 246 25.46 -0.59 4.75
C LEU A 246 25.34 -0.51 3.23
N ASN A 247 24.26 -1.03 2.62
CA ASN A 247 24.17 -1.18 1.16
C ASN A 247 23.00 -0.43 0.51
N CYS A 248 21.99 0.01 1.28
CA CYS A 248 20.75 0.62 0.76
C CYS A 248 20.51 2.02 1.34
N PRO A 249 21.36 3.03 1.03
CA PRO A 249 21.25 4.37 1.61
C PRO A 249 20.00 5.16 1.17
N ARG A 250 19.30 4.69 0.12
CA ARG A 250 18.07 5.30 -0.41
C ARG A 250 16.80 4.71 0.20
N LEU A 251 16.91 3.90 1.25
CA LEU A 251 15.76 3.29 1.90
C LEU A 251 14.84 4.37 2.50
N LYS A 252 13.56 4.28 2.16
CA LYS A 252 12.49 5.20 2.56
C LYS A 252 11.43 4.51 3.40
N ILE A 253 11.09 3.28 3.06
CA ILE A 253 10.04 2.52 3.73
C ILE A 253 10.62 1.17 4.14
N LEU A 254 10.53 0.86 5.43
CA LEU A 254 10.87 -0.43 6.00
C LEU A 254 9.68 -0.96 6.80
N GLU A 255 9.12 -2.08 6.37
CA GLU A 255 8.10 -2.82 7.12
C GLU A 255 8.74 -4.11 7.63
N ALA A 256 8.88 -4.25 8.94
CA ALA A 256 9.54 -5.37 9.61
C ALA A 256 8.68 -5.92 10.76
N ALA A 257 7.35 -5.76 10.66
CA ALA A 257 6.45 -6.23 11.68
C ALA A 257 6.61 -7.74 11.93
N ARG A 258 6.53 -8.19 13.19
CA ARG A 258 6.72 -9.60 13.61
C ARG A 258 8.10 -10.18 13.32
N CYS A 259 9.11 -9.35 13.07
CA CYS A 259 10.51 -9.77 13.11
C CYS A 259 11.00 -9.73 14.57
N SER A 260 10.66 -10.76 15.36
CA SER A 260 10.90 -10.76 16.82
C SER A 260 12.38 -10.84 17.24
N HIS A 261 13.30 -11.06 16.30
CA HIS A 261 14.74 -11.19 16.56
C HIS A 261 15.56 -9.95 16.18
N VAL A 262 14.92 -8.89 15.68
CA VAL A 262 15.60 -7.61 15.48
C VAL A 262 15.65 -6.82 16.79
N THR A 263 16.76 -6.10 17.02
CA THR A 263 17.01 -5.35 18.24
C THR A 263 17.47 -3.93 17.93
N ASP A 264 17.68 -3.14 18.97
CA ASP A 264 18.22 -1.79 18.83
C ASP A 264 19.59 -1.76 18.12
N ALA A 265 20.38 -2.83 18.19
CA ALA A 265 21.70 -2.88 17.54
C ALA A 265 21.58 -2.80 16.01
N GLY A 266 20.67 -3.57 15.42
CA GLY A 266 20.38 -3.53 13.97
C GLY A 266 19.82 -2.17 13.54
N PHE A 267 18.85 -1.63 14.29
CA PHE A 267 18.27 -0.33 13.98
C PHE A 267 19.24 0.83 14.15
N THR A 268 20.20 0.74 15.08
CA THR A 268 21.26 1.74 15.23
C THR A 268 22.10 1.86 13.95
N VAL A 269 22.50 0.73 13.36
CA VAL A 269 23.27 0.73 12.11
C VAL A 269 22.42 1.21 10.94
N LEU A 270 21.16 0.77 10.86
CA LEU A 270 20.21 1.20 9.83
C LEU A 270 20.01 2.72 9.86
N ALA A 271 19.64 3.28 11.01
CA ALA A 271 19.36 4.71 11.18
C ALA A 271 20.56 5.58 10.78
N ARG A 272 21.76 5.18 11.19
CA ARG A 272 23.02 5.91 10.89
C ARG A 272 23.37 6.01 9.41
N ASN A 273 22.82 5.15 8.56
CA ASN A 273 23.16 5.11 7.13
C ASN A 273 21.96 5.37 6.20
N CYS A 274 20.73 5.24 6.68
CA CYS A 274 19.49 5.43 5.90
C CYS A 274 18.76 6.73 6.30
N HIS A 275 19.30 7.87 5.88
CA HIS A 275 18.75 9.19 6.22
C HIS A 275 17.49 9.59 5.42
N GLU A 276 17.11 8.80 4.41
CA GLU A 276 15.90 9.00 3.61
C GLU A 276 14.67 8.27 4.16
N LEU A 277 14.76 7.63 5.34
CA LEU A 277 13.63 6.94 5.95
C LEU A 277 12.45 7.88 6.20
N GLU A 278 11.30 7.50 5.66
CA GLU A 278 10.02 8.20 5.72
C GLU A 278 8.99 7.38 6.50
N LYS A 279 8.99 6.04 6.37
CA LYS A 279 8.04 5.17 7.07
C LYS A 279 8.72 3.93 7.64
N MET A 280 8.38 3.59 8.87
CA MET A 280 8.81 2.37 9.52
C MET A 280 7.65 1.68 10.23
N ASP A 281 7.47 0.40 9.98
CA ASP A 281 6.53 -0.45 10.70
C ASP A 281 7.29 -1.53 11.46
N LEU A 282 7.31 -1.41 12.79
CA LEU A 282 8.00 -2.27 13.74
C LEU A 282 7.02 -3.01 14.66
N GLU A 283 5.76 -3.18 14.23
CA GLU A 283 4.75 -3.87 15.04
C GLU A 283 5.25 -5.27 15.49
N GLU A 284 5.06 -5.63 16.76
CA GLU A 284 5.53 -6.88 17.36
C GLU A 284 7.07 -7.10 17.28
N CYS A 285 7.88 -6.05 17.09
CA CYS A 285 9.32 -6.10 17.32
C CYS A 285 9.62 -5.95 18.83
N ILE A 286 9.32 -7.00 19.60
CA ILE A 286 9.28 -7.00 21.07
C ILE A 286 10.62 -6.66 21.77
N LEU A 287 11.75 -6.73 21.07
CA LEU A 287 13.08 -6.42 21.62
C LEU A 287 13.52 -4.97 21.36
N VAL A 288 12.69 -4.17 20.69
CA VAL A 288 12.96 -2.75 20.43
C VAL A 288 12.67 -1.93 21.67
N THR A 289 13.61 -1.06 22.04
CA THR A 289 13.51 -0.15 23.19
C THR A 289 13.58 1.31 22.75
N ASP A 290 13.51 2.22 23.73
CA ASP A 290 13.68 3.66 23.51
C ASP A 290 14.99 4.02 22.79
N ASN A 291 16.03 3.17 22.87
CA ASN A 291 17.29 3.42 22.15
C ASN A 291 17.08 3.46 20.63
N THR A 292 16.21 2.61 20.06
CA THR A 292 15.87 2.71 18.64
C THR A 292 15.26 4.07 18.31
N LEU A 293 14.34 4.57 19.12
CA LEU A 293 13.71 5.88 18.92
C LEU A 293 14.72 7.03 19.03
N VAL A 294 15.67 6.94 19.96
CA VAL A 294 16.78 7.89 20.06
C VAL A 294 17.60 7.89 18.78
N GLN A 295 17.99 6.74 18.23
CA GLN A 295 18.79 6.71 16.99
C GLN A 295 18.01 7.24 15.78
N LEU A 296 16.72 6.92 15.67
CA LEU A 296 15.85 7.46 14.60
C LEU A 296 15.70 8.98 14.74
N SER A 297 15.53 9.50 15.96
CA SER A 297 15.41 10.93 16.24
C SER A 297 16.64 11.73 15.82
N ILE A 298 17.84 11.12 15.89
CA ILE A 298 19.11 11.77 15.53
C ILE A 298 19.37 11.66 14.02
N HIS A 299 19.14 10.49 13.43
CA HIS A 299 19.67 10.18 12.10
C HIS A 299 18.62 10.16 10.97
N CYS A 300 17.33 10.20 11.27
CA CYS A 300 16.24 10.07 10.28
C CYS A 300 15.35 11.33 10.22
N PRO A 301 15.84 12.44 9.63
CA PRO A 301 15.14 13.73 9.61
C PRO A 301 13.88 13.76 8.73
N ARG A 302 13.62 12.70 7.94
CA ARG A 302 12.48 12.61 7.00
C ARG A 302 11.36 11.70 7.49
N LEU A 303 11.47 11.14 8.69
CA LEU A 303 10.50 10.20 9.22
C LEU A 303 9.12 10.86 9.37
N GLN A 304 8.10 10.21 8.83
CA GLN A 304 6.72 10.71 8.74
C GLN A 304 5.72 9.76 9.41
N ALA A 305 5.95 8.45 9.34
CA ALA A 305 5.07 7.45 9.92
C ALA A 305 5.89 6.38 10.66
N LEU A 306 5.51 6.09 11.91
CA LEU A 306 6.16 5.08 12.73
C LEU A 306 5.10 4.25 13.46
N SER A 307 5.14 2.93 13.26
CA SER A 307 4.37 1.97 14.05
C SER A 307 5.30 1.23 15.00
N LEU A 308 4.91 1.19 16.28
CA LEU A 308 5.58 0.50 17.39
C LEU A 308 4.56 -0.34 18.16
N SER A 309 3.42 -0.69 17.54
CA SER A 309 2.38 -1.45 18.20
C SER A 309 2.95 -2.78 18.72
N HIS A 310 2.58 -3.18 19.94
CA HIS A 310 3.16 -4.34 20.64
C HIS A 310 4.68 -4.28 20.92
N CYS A 311 5.34 -3.11 20.79
CA CYS A 311 6.68 -2.91 21.34
C CYS A 311 6.56 -2.55 22.83
N GLU A 312 6.45 -3.56 23.69
CA GLU A 312 6.12 -3.39 25.10
C GLU A 312 7.18 -2.64 25.93
N LEU A 313 8.42 -2.54 25.42
CA LEU A 313 9.55 -1.89 26.08
C LEU A 313 9.68 -0.39 25.75
N ILE A 314 8.80 0.16 24.90
CA ILE A 314 8.77 1.58 24.58
C ILE A 314 8.11 2.37 25.71
N THR A 315 8.75 3.46 26.13
CA THR A 315 8.26 4.34 27.19
C THR A 315 8.04 5.77 26.69
N ASP A 316 7.50 6.62 27.57
CA ASP A 316 7.34 8.05 27.31
C ASP A 316 8.67 8.74 26.94
N ASP A 317 9.82 8.24 27.43
CA ASP A 317 11.15 8.82 27.16
C ASP A 317 11.61 8.63 25.71
N GLY A 318 11.33 7.48 25.10
CA GLY A 318 11.61 7.25 23.69
C GLY A 318 10.76 8.16 22.80
N ILE A 319 9.49 8.37 23.14
CA ILE A 319 8.61 9.29 22.41
C ILE A 319 9.02 10.75 22.62
N ARG A 320 9.48 11.11 23.82
CA ARG A 320 10.07 12.42 24.09
C ARG A 320 11.24 12.70 23.14
N ALA A 321 12.19 11.76 22.99
CA ALA A 321 13.31 11.91 22.06
C ALA A 321 12.82 12.16 20.63
N LEU A 322 11.88 11.34 20.14
CA LEU A 322 11.31 11.49 18.81
C LEU A 322 10.59 12.85 18.62
N SER A 323 9.75 13.26 19.57
CA SER A 323 9.00 14.52 19.52
C SER A 323 9.91 15.76 19.52
N SER A 324 11.04 15.70 20.23
CA SER A 324 12.02 16.79 20.31
C SER A 324 12.94 16.89 19.08
N SER A 325 12.83 15.96 18.14
CA SER A 325 13.67 15.91 16.94
C SER A 325 13.12 16.76 15.79
N THR A 326 13.97 16.96 14.78
CA THR A 326 13.59 17.68 13.56
C THR A 326 12.47 16.97 12.80
N CYS A 327 12.49 15.63 12.72
CA CYS A 327 11.41 14.89 12.08
C CYS A 327 10.12 14.95 12.91
N GLY A 328 10.20 14.87 14.24
CA GLY A 328 9.07 15.03 15.15
C GLY A 328 8.31 16.35 14.93
N GLN A 329 9.04 17.46 14.93
CA GLN A 329 8.45 18.80 14.84
C GLN A 329 7.94 19.16 13.44
N GLU A 330 8.64 18.72 12.38
CA GLU A 330 8.38 19.20 11.02
C GLU A 330 7.74 18.19 10.07
N ARG A 331 7.76 16.88 10.39
CA ARG A 331 7.46 15.82 9.42
C ARG A 331 6.56 14.71 9.94
N LEU A 332 6.59 14.41 11.23
CA LEU A 332 5.85 13.29 11.80
C LEU A 332 4.34 13.53 11.67
N THR A 333 3.66 12.59 11.02
CA THR A 333 2.22 12.63 10.71
C THR A 333 1.45 11.50 11.36
N VAL A 334 2.08 10.34 11.54
CA VAL A 334 1.43 9.13 12.08
C VAL A 334 2.33 8.46 13.11
N VAL A 335 1.78 8.17 14.28
CA VAL A 335 2.42 7.37 15.33
C VAL A 335 1.44 6.31 15.85
N GLU A 336 1.84 5.05 15.86
CA GLU A 336 1.00 3.93 16.30
C GLU A 336 1.69 3.24 17.48
N LEU A 337 1.03 3.25 18.64
CA LEU A 337 1.55 2.78 19.92
C LEU A 337 0.59 1.78 20.57
N ASP A 338 -0.23 1.09 19.76
CA ASP A 338 -1.22 0.16 20.30
C ASP A 338 -0.53 -0.93 21.11
N ASN A 339 -1.10 -1.31 22.25
CA ASN A 339 -0.52 -2.33 23.13
C ASN A 339 0.90 -1.97 23.63
N CYS A 340 1.23 -0.69 23.78
CA CYS A 340 2.42 -0.25 24.53
C CYS A 340 2.02 0.08 25.98
N PRO A 341 2.19 -0.84 26.96
CA PRO A 341 1.64 -0.70 28.31
C PRO A 341 2.33 0.38 29.15
N LEU A 342 3.54 0.80 28.78
CA LEU A 342 4.34 1.81 29.50
C LEU A 342 4.07 3.24 28.99
N ILE A 343 3.21 3.42 27.99
CA ILE A 343 2.83 4.73 27.47
C ILE A 343 1.74 5.34 28.34
N THR A 344 1.97 6.59 28.76
CA THR A 344 1.06 7.33 29.64
C THR A 344 0.57 8.64 29.00
N ASP A 345 -0.19 9.43 29.75
CA ASP A 345 -0.54 10.80 29.37
C ASP A 345 0.69 11.70 29.08
N VAL A 346 1.88 11.36 29.60
CA VAL A 346 3.12 12.12 29.37
C VAL A 346 3.54 12.07 27.90
N THR A 347 3.39 10.93 27.23
CA THR A 347 3.57 10.83 25.76
C THR A 347 2.71 11.85 25.01
N LEU A 348 1.46 12.04 25.43
CA LEU A 348 0.57 13.02 24.77
C LEU A 348 1.01 14.46 25.00
N GLU A 349 1.64 14.77 26.13
CA GLU A 349 2.24 16.08 26.39
C GLU A 349 3.46 16.33 25.51
N HIS A 350 4.30 15.30 25.28
CA HIS A 350 5.46 15.39 24.37
C HIS A 350 5.03 15.59 22.91
N LEU A 351 4.03 14.84 22.45
CA LEU A 351 3.54 14.89 21.06
C LEU A 351 2.85 16.21 20.68
N LYS A 352 2.58 17.12 21.64
CA LYS A 352 2.11 18.48 21.33
C LYS A 352 3.08 19.27 20.45
N SER A 353 4.38 18.97 20.57
CA SER A 353 5.42 19.60 19.75
C SER A 353 5.42 19.13 18.29
N CYS A 354 4.73 18.03 17.98
CA CYS A 354 4.62 17.49 16.63
C CYS A 354 3.47 18.16 15.87
N HIS A 355 3.71 19.37 15.34
CA HIS A 355 2.65 20.21 14.75
C HIS A 355 2.00 19.64 13.48
N ARG A 356 2.64 18.66 12.83
CA ARG A 356 2.11 17.96 11.64
C ARG A 356 1.43 16.63 11.95
N LEU A 357 1.28 16.29 13.23
CA LEU A 357 0.73 15.01 13.63
C LEU A 357 -0.77 14.95 13.30
N GLU A 358 -1.12 14.05 12.39
CA GLU A 358 -2.48 13.87 11.88
C GLU A 358 -3.19 12.70 12.56
N ARG A 359 -2.45 11.64 12.94
CA ARG A 359 -3.01 10.42 13.53
C ARG A 359 -2.14 9.86 14.64
N ILE A 360 -2.78 9.46 15.74
CA ILE A 360 -2.19 8.64 16.81
C ILE A 360 -3.10 7.44 17.10
N GLU A 361 -2.54 6.24 17.16
CA GLU A 361 -3.23 5.01 17.59
C GLU A 361 -2.69 4.59 18.98
N LEU A 362 -3.60 4.40 19.94
CA LEU A 362 -3.35 4.15 21.38
C LEU A 362 -4.31 3.07 21.93
N TYR A 363 -4.73 2.13 21.08
CA TYR A 363 -5.54 1.00 21.52
C TYR A 363 -4.78 0.20 22.59
N ASP A 364 -5.47 -0.17 23.66
CA ASP A 364 -4.89 -0.92 24.79
C ASP A 364 -3.69 -0.26 25.51
N CYS A 365 -3.45 1.05 25.34
CA CYS A 365 -2.59 1.85 26.22
C CYS A 365 -3.32 2.20 27.52
N GLN A 366 -3.36 1.26 28.47
CA GLN A 366 -4.20 1.37 29.68
C GLN A 366 -3.87 2.57 30.60
N GLN A 367 -2.66 3.11 30.51
CA GLN A 367 -2.23 4.27 31.32
C GLN A 367 -2.53 5.62 30.65
N VAL A 368 -3.02 5.63 29.40
CA VAL A 368 -3.50 6.84 28.73
C VAL A 368 -4.94 7.12 29.17
N THR A 369 -5.19 8.35 29.59
CA THR A 369 -6.49 8.76 30.12
C THR A 369 -7.32 9.54 29.10
N ARG A 370 -8.64 9.54 29.29
CA ARG A 370 -9.55 10.42 28.53
C ARG A 370 -9.20 11.90 28.70
N ALA A 371 -8.63 12.28 29.84
CA ALA A 371 -8.21 13.66 30.10
C ALA A 371 -6.98 14.03 29.26
N GLY A 372 -5.99 13.15 29.16
CA GLY A 372 -4.84 13.32 28.26
C GLY A 372 -5.24 13.51 26.81
N ILE A 373 -6.14 12.65 26.31
CA ILE A 373 -6.63 12.76 24.92
C ILE A 373 -7.39 14.07 24.69
N LYS A 374 -8.18 14.54 25.66
CA LYS A 374 -8.83 15.85 25.57
C LYS A 374 -7.81 16.98 25.50
N ARG A 375 -6.73 16.93 26.29
CA ARG A 375 -5.67 17.97 26.28
C ARG A 375 -4.93 18.04 24.95
N ILE A 376 -4.58 16.90 24.34
CA ILE A 376 -3.88 16.92 23.04
C ILE A 376 -4.81 17.38 21.91
N ARG A 377 -6.08 16.96 21.88
CA ARG A 377 -7.06 17.45 20.89
C ARG A 377 -7.36 18.95 21.03
N ALA A 378 -7.27 19.50 22.24
CA ALA A 378 -7.37 20.94 22.43
C ALA A 378 -6.16 21.71 21.86
N HIS A 379 -4.99 21.08 21.80
CA HIS A 379 -3.77 21.66 21.24
C HIS A 379 -3.65 21.43 19.71
N LEU A 380 -4.06 20.26 19.24
CA LEU A 380 -4.03 19.82 17.85
C LEU A 380 -5.47 19.46 17.43
N PRO A 381 -6.29 20.41 16.94
CA PRO A 381 -7.73 20.19 16.74
C PRO A 381 -8.05 19.17 15.63
N GLU A 382 -7.20 19.08 14.61
CA GLU A 382 -7.38 18.18 13.46
C GLU A 382 -6.85 16.76 13.71
N ILE A 383 -6.24 16.49 14.88
CA ILE A 383 -5.62 15.20 15.17
C ILE A 383 -6.65 14.09 15.36
N LYS A 384 -6.45 12.98 14.67
CA LYS A 384 -7.23 11.75 14.84
C LYS A 384 -6.57 10.88 15.89
N VAL A 385 -7.13 10.90 17.10
CA VAL A 385 -6.71 9.98 18.18
C VAL A 385 -7.65 8.79 18.21
N HIS A 386 -7.12 7.60 17.94
CA HIS A 386 -7.81 6.32 18.03
C HIS A 386 -7.39 5.62 19.32
N ALA A 387 -8.33 5.42 20.24
CA ALA A 387 -8.10 4.74 21.50
C ALA A 387 -9.39 4.05 21.96
N TYR A 388 -9.27 2.88 22.57
CA TYR A 388 -10.42 2.21 23.19
C TYR A 388 -10.45 2.50 24.69
N PHE A 389 -11.56 3.07 25.16
CA PHE A 389 -11.86 3.14 26.59
C PHE A 389 -13.01 2.21 26.88
N ALA A 390 -12.69 1.01 27.37
CA ALA A 390 -13.72 0.12 27.90
C ALA A 390 -14.60 0.92 28.88
N PRO A 391 -15.94 0.87 28.73
CA PRO A 391 -16.80 1.39 29.79
C PRO A 391 -16.47 0.65 31.08
N VAL A 392 -16.41 1.40 32.19
CA VAL A 392 -16.16 0.82 33.52
C VAL A 392 -17.12 -0.34 33.69
N THR A 393 -16.59 -1.56 33.94
CA THR A 393 -17.42 -2.71 34.27
C THR A 393 -18.27 -2.29 35.47
N PRO A 394 -19.61 -2.27 35.37
CA PRO A 394 -20.44 -1.90 36.51
C PRO A 394 -20.04 -2.78 37.70
N PRO A 395 -19.92 -2.22 38.91
CA PRO A 395 -19.54 -3.00 40.08
C PRO A 395 -20.49 -4.19 40.19
N PRO A 396 -20.01 -5.38 40.59
CA PRO A 396 -20.86 -6.56 40.69
C PRO A 396 -22.06 -6.22 41.57
N SER A 397 -23.24 -6.20 40.95
CA SER A 397 -24.49 -6.01 41.66
C SER A 397 -24.66 -7.17 42.63
N VAL A 398 -24.77 -6.86 43.92
CA VAL A 398 -24.81 -7.82 45.04
C VAL A 398 -26.09 -8.70 45.05
N HIS A 399 -26.89 -8.70 43.98
CA HIS A 399 -28.18 -9.39 43.95
C HIS A 399 -28.44 -10.13 42.64
N GLY A 400 -28.59 -11.45 42.74
CA GLY A 400 -29.48 -12.25 41.90
C GLY A 400 -28.89 -12.85 40.62
N GLY A 401 -28.77 -14.18 40.59
CA GLY A 401 -28.39 -14.95 39.41
C GLY A 401 -29.39 -14.81 38.25
N GLY A 402 -28.87 -14.50 37.07
CA GLY A 402 -29.56 -14.53 35.78
C GLY A 402 -28.55 -14.53 34.65
N GLN A 403 -28.79 -15.36 33.62
CA GLN A 403 -27.86 -15.63 32.52
C GLN A 403 -27.35 -14.35 31.83
N ARG A 404 -26.03 -14.25 31.70
CA ARG A 404 -25.31 -13.13 31.08
C ARG A 404 -25.42 -13.22 29.55
N LEU A 405 -26.24 -12.36 28.95
CA LEU A 405 -26.12 -12.00 27.52
C LEU A 405 -25.26 -10.72 27.42
N CYS A 406 -24.06 -10.83 26.85
CA CYS A 406 -23.17 -9.68 26.58
C CYS A 406 -23.83 -8.78 25.52
N ARG A 407 -24.37 -7.63 25.93
CA ARG A 407 -24.83 -6.56 25.01
C ARG A 407 -23.66 -5.66 24.60
N CYS A 408 -22.61 -6.27 24.06
CA CYS A 408 -21.32 -5.62 23.85
C CYS A 408 -21.14 -5.04 22.42
N CYS A 409 -22.22 -4.93 21.63
CA CYS A 409 -22.16 -4.45 20.24
C CYS A 409 -23.03 -3.21 20.00
N ILE A 410 -22.65 -2.06 20.57
CA ILE A 410 -23.04 -0.76 20.02
C ILE A 410 -21.77 0.06 19.85
N ILE A 411 -21.34 0.16 18.60
CA ILE A 411 -20.27 1.03 18.12
C ILE A 411 -20.77 2.48 18.25
N LEU A 412 -20.01 3.34 18.94
CA LEU A 412 -20.10 4.79 18.88
C LEU A 412 -18.80 5.34 18.33
#